data_AF-A0A920SZN1-F1
#
_entry.id   AF-A0A920SZN1-F1
#
_cell.length_a   1.000
_cell.length_b   1.000
_cell.length_c   1.000
_cell.angle_alpha   90.00
_cell.angle_beta   90.00
_cell.angle_gamma   90.00
#
_symmetry.space_group_name_H-M   'P 1'
#
loop_
_entity.id
_entity.type
_entity.pdbx_description
1 polymer ?
#
loop_
_entity_poly.entity_id
_entity_poly.type
_entity_poly.pdbx_seq_one_letter_code
_entity_poly.pdbx_strand_id
1 'polypeptide(L)'
;MNTDYMVRLAEIFRPYRIKWLEDYMLPGDMDSYFNLRQRIPYQTLATGEHWYSIHPFALAASHGLVDIFQPDLQWVGGLRRDQDLSFSRSSGLTVIPHASTNYPYGQHLAYAMSAVMWAERSKGVAPPGVPLEELVVLPDPG
;
A
#
# COMPACT_ATOMS: atom_id res chain seq x y z
N MET A 1 11.58 -6.27 10.16
CA MET A 1 12.57 -5.97 9.10
C MET A 1 13.36 -4.74 9.56
N ASN A 2 14.66 -4.61 9.24
CA ASN A 2 15.44 -3.43 9.66
C ASN A 2 15.87 -2.59 8.46
N THR A 3 16.25 -1.33 8.71
CA THR A 3 16.53 -0.36 7.66
C THR A 3 17.73 -0.73 6.81
N ASP A 4 18.81 -1.24 7.40
CA ASP A 4 20.02 -1.63 6.64
C ASP A 4 19.77 -2.76 5.65
N TYR A 5 18.94 -3.73 6.04
CA TYR A 5 18.54 -4.82 5.18
C TYR A 5 17.73 -4.30 3.98
N MET A 6 16.77 -3.41 4.22
CA MET A 6 15.95 -2.84 3.15
C MET A 6 16.74 -1.97 2.18
N VAL A 7 17.72 -1.20 2.66
CA VAL A 7 18.60 -0.45 1.76
C VAL A 7 19.41 -1.39 0.87
N ARG A 8 19.96 -2.47 1.42
CA ARG A 8 20.69 -3.47 0.61
C ARG A 8 19.78 -4.11 -0.43
N LEU A 9 18.55 -4.48 -0.06
CA LEU A 9 17.58 -5.02 -1.01
C LEU A 9 17.21 -4.02 -2.11
N ALA A 10 16.96 -2.76 -1.77
CA ALA A 10 16.65 -1.72 -2.75
C ALA A 10 17.77 -1.54 -3.78
N GLU A 11 19.04 -1.55 -3.35
CA GLU A 11 20.18 -1.49 -4.28
C GLU A 11 20.30 -2.74 -5.16
N ILE A 12 20.07 -3.93 -4.61
CA ILE A 12 20.03 -5.19 -5.38
C ILE A 12 18.93 -5.13 -6.46
N PHE A 13 17.78 -4.54 -6.13
CA PHE A 13 16.65 -4.45 -7.03
C PHE A 13 16.73 -3.32 -8.07
N ARG A 14 17.66 -2.38 -7.89
CA ARG A 14 17.82 -1.19 -8.75
C ARG A 14 17.91 -1.49 -10.25
N PRO A 15 18.65 -2.52 -10.72
CA PRO A 15 18.73 -2.83 -12.16
C PRO A 15 17.38 -3.27 -12.76
N TYR A 16 16.49 -3.84 -11.93
CA TYR A 16 15.19 -4.34 -12.36
C TYR A 16 14.11 -3.26 -12.43
N ARG A 17 14.41 -2.04 -11.97
CA ARG A 17 13.49 -0.88 -11.99
C ARG A 17 12.14 -1.23 -11.34
N ILE A 18 12.20 -1.85 -10.17
CA ILE A 18 11.01 -2.21 -9.40
C ILE A 18 10.16 -0.97 -9.17
N LYS A 19 8.89 -1.07 -9.56
CA LYS A 19 8.00 0.09 -9.64
C LYS A 19 7.70 0.69 -8.27
N TRP A 20 7.46 -0.13 -7.26
CA TRP A 20 7.41 0.29 -5.86
C TRP A 20 7.80 -0.87 -4.94
N LEU A 21 8.23 -0.54 -3.72
CA LEU A 21 8.36 -1.48 -2.62
C LEU A 21 7.20 -1.27 -1.65
N GLU A 22 6.57 -2.36 -1.23
CA GLU A 22 5.36 -2.37 -0.41
C GLU A 22 5.65 -2.95 0.98
N ASP A 23 5.04 -2.37 2.02
CA ASP A 23 5.06 -2.85 3.42
C ASP A 23 6.44 -3.32 3.90
N TYR A 24 7.41 -2.46 3.64
CA TYR A 24 8.84 -2.70 3.85
C TYR A 24 9.32 -2.41 5.29
N MET A 25 8.49 -1.79 6.12
CA MET A 25 8.75 -1.55 7.55
C MET A 25 7.56 -1.95 8.42
N LEU A 26 7.82 -2.15 9.71
CA LEU A 26 6.75 -2.38 10.68
C LEU A 26 5.84 -1.13 10.73
N PRO A 27 4.50 -1.28 10.67
CA PRO A 27 3.58 -0.15 10.57
C PRO A 27 3.72 0.90 11.69
N GLY A 28 4.08 0.47 12.90
CA GLY A 28 4.25 1.35 14.06
C GLY A 28 5.64 1.99 14.21
N ASP A 29 6.63 1.59 13.40
CA ASP A 29 8.01 2.06 13.50
C ASP A 29 8.27 3.23 12.56
N MET A 30 7.71 4.40 12.91
CA MET A 30 7.83 5.61 12.10
C MET A 30 9.29 6.07 11.95
N ASP A 31 10.14 5.87 12.96
CA ASP A 31 11.57 6.21 12.89
C ASP A 31 12.27 5.45 11.76
N SER A 32 11.94 4.18 11.56
CA SER A 32 12.44 3.40 10.43
C SER A 32 11.94 3.93 9.08
N TYR A 33 10.69 4.42 8.98
CA TYR A 33 10.21 5.08 7.76
C TYR A 33 11.02 6.33 7.43
N PHE A 34 11.28 7.20 8.42
CA PHE A 34 12.13 8.38 8.25
C PHE A 34 13.54 8.00 7.79
N ASN A 35 14.18 7.06 8.50
CA ASN A 35 15.54 6.64 8.19
C ASN A 35 15.64 6.04 6.78
N LEU A 36 14.70 5.17 6.43
CA LEU A 36 14.73 4.52 5.11
C LEU A 36 14.49 5.54 3.99
N ARG A 37 13.51 6.43 4.14
CA ARG A 37 13.19 7.42 3.10
C ARG A 37 14.40 8.29 2.75
N GLN A 38 15.18 8.69 3.74
CA GLN A 38 16.42 9.45 3.53
C GLN A 38 17.49 8.68 2.73
N ARG A 39 17.53 7.35 2.87
CA ARG A 39 18.57 6.50 2.28
C ARG A 39 18.22 5.99 0.89
N ILE A 40 16.95 5.85 0.56
CA ILE A 40 16.47 5.42 -0.76
C ILE A 40 15.43 6.39 -1.35
N PRO A 41 15.73 7.69 -1.45
CA PRO A 41 14.76 8.70 -1.93
C PRO A 41 14.38 8.50 -3.40
N TYR A 42 15.13 7.67 -4.14
CA TYR A 42 14.90 7.35 -5.55
C TYR A 42 13.84 6.26 -5.75
N GLN A 43 13.56 5.45 -4.73
CA GLN A 43 12.65 4.31 -4.84
C GLN A 43 11.25 4.75 -4.46
N THR A 44 10.26 4.39 -5.28
CA THR A 44 8.85 4.58 -4.92
C THR A 44 8.48 3.63 -3.80
N LEU A 45 7.87 4.16 -2.75
CA LEU A 45 7.51 3.44 -1.54
C LEU A 45 5.99 3.47 -1.31
N ALA A 46 5.42 2.30 -0.98
CA ALA A 46 4.00 2.11 -0.75
C ALA A 46 3.75 1.42 0.60
N THR A 47 2.75 1.89 1.35
CA THR A 47 2.32 1.27 2.62
C THR A 47 0.95 1.81 3.04
N GLY A 48 0.41 1.25 4.11
CA GLY A 48 -0.73 1.82 4.84
C GLY A 48 -1.86 0.84 5.09
N GLU A 49 -1.75 -0.42 4.65
CA GLU A 49 -2.80 -1.41 4.85
C GLU A 49 -3.05 -1.62 6.36
N HIS A 50 -1.97 -1.66 7.15
CA HIS A 50 -1.97 -1.81 8.59
C HIS A 50 -1.89 -0.49 9.36
N TRP A 51 -2.19 0.65 8.72
CA TRP A 51 -2.31 1.93 9.39
C TRP A 51 -3.77 2.21 9.77
N TYR A 52 -3.99 2.34 11.08
CA TYR A 52 -5.32 2.63 11.62
C TYR A 52 -5.48 4.13 11.88
N SER A 53 -6.67 4.66 11.61
CA SER A 53 -7.00 6.10 11.69
C SER A 53 -6.20 6.98 10.72
N ILE A 54 -6.49 8.28 10.70
CA ILE A 54 -5.88 9.23 9.76
C ILE A 54 -4.47 9.70 10.19
N HIS A 55 -4.11 9.55 11.46
CA HIS A 55 -2.88 10.11 12.04
C HIS A 55 -1.58 9.63 11.37
N PRO A 56 -1.33 8.32 11.18
CA PRO A 56 -0.10 7.85 10.53
C PRO A 56 0.01 8.34 9.08
N PHE A 57 -1.12 8.39 8.34
CA PHE A 57 -1.16 8.92 6.98
C PHE A 57 -0.84 10.43 6.94
N ALA A 58 -1.42 11.21 7.85
CA ALA A 58 -1.15 12.64 7.95
C ALA A 58 0.34 12.92 8.24
N LEU A 59 0.93 12.16 9.17
CA LEU A 59 2.36 12.25 9.49
C LEU A 59 3.24 11.86 8.29
N ALA A 60 2.93 10.74 7.63
CA ALA A 60 3.68 10.30 6.48
C ALA A 60 3.62 11.31 5.32
N ALA A 61 2.46 11.93 5.10
CA ALA A 61 2.30 12.94 4.06
C ALA A 61 2.99 14.26 4.39
N SER A 62 2.96 14.72 5.64
CA SER A 62 3.62 15.97 6.02
C SER A 62 5.14 15.91 5.90
N HIS A 63 5.71 14.70 5.91
CA HIS A 63 7.15 14.47 5.80
C HIS A 63 7.58 13.81 4.48
N GLY A 64 6.65 13.50 3.56
CA GLY A 64 6.94 12.85 2.29
C GLY A 64 7.61 11.48 2.45
N LEU A 65 7.15 10.68 3.42
CA LEU A 65 7.78 9.40 3.78
C LEU A 65 7.52 8.28 2.78
N VAL A 66 6.38 8.34 2.09
CA VAL A 66 5.91 7.35 1.12
C VAL A 66 5.31 8.09 -0.07
N ASP A 67 5.19 7.40 -1.19
CA ASP A 67 4.65 7.94 -2.44
C ASP A 67 3.22 7.42 -2.73
N ILE A 68 2.90 6.24 -2.20
CA ILE A 68 1.60 5.57 -2.38
C ILE A 68 1.03 5.17 -1.02
N PHE A 69 -0.20 5.58 -0.74
CA PHE A 69 -0.98 5.09 0.39
C PHE A 69 -1.88 3.93 -0.02
N GLN A 70 -1.89 2.87 0.79
CA GLN A 70 -2.67 1.65 0.56
C GLN A 70 -3.59 1.33 1.74
N PRO A 71 -4.49 2.26 2.14
CA PRO A 71 -5.40 2.01 3.26
C PRO A 71 -6.28 0.78 3.00
N ASP A 72 -6.43 -0.08 4.00
CA ASP A 72 -7.49 -1.09 3.99
C ASP A 72 -8.80 -0.46 4.48
N LEU A 73 -9.83 -0.51 3.65
CA LEU A 73 -11.12 0.14 3.91
C LEU A 73 -11.83 -0.42 5.15
N GLN A 74 -11.62 -1.68 5.48
CA GLN A 74 -12.21 -2.29 6.67
C GLN A 74 -11.46 -1.87 7.94
N TRP A 75 -10.15 -1.59 7.83
CA TRP A 75 -9.28 -1.38 9.00
C TRP A 75 -9.06 0.10 9.32
N VAL A 76 -8.99 0.95 8.30
CA VAL A 76 -8.75 2.40 8.47
C VAL A 76 -9.90 3.13 9.18
N GLY A 77 -11.07 2.48 9.30
CA GLY A 77 -12.28 3.03 9.93
C GLY A 77 -13.42 3.31 8.95
N GLY A 78 -13.44 2.64 7.79
CA GLY A 78 -14.52 2.69 6.81
C GLY A 78 -14.36 3.78 5.73
N LEU A 79 -15.28 3.75 4.75
CA LEU A 79 -15.28 4.62 3.56
C LEU A 79 -15.16 6.12 3.88
N ARG A 80 -15.72 6.57 5.01
CA ARG A 80 -15.65 7.98 5.43
C ARG A 80 -14.22 8.44 5.73
N ARG A 81 -13.42 7.58 6.35
CA ARG A 81 -12.02 7.87 6.69
C ARG A 81 -11.11 7.82 5.47
N ASP A 82 -11.47 7.03 4.46
CA ASP A 82 -10.74 7.00 3.20
C ASP A 82 -10.97 8.26 2.36
N GLN A 83 -12.19 8.81 2.36
CA GLN A 83 -12.45 10.14 1.77
C GLN A 83 -11.64 11.24 2.44
N ASP A 84 -11.35 11.12 3.74
CA ASP A 84 -10.48 12.05 4.46
C ASP A 84 -9.03 12.00 3.92
N LEU A 85 -8.60 10.92 3.25
CA LEU A 85 -7.30 10.85 2.55
C LEU A 85 -7.25 11.64 1.24
N SER A 86 -8.32 12.34 0.85
CA SER A 86 -8.33 13.22 -0.32
C SER A 86 -7.24 14.30 -0.30
N PHE A 87 -6.71 14.67 0.88
CA PHE A 87 -5.54 15.57 1.01
C PHE A 87 -4.27 15.00 0.34
N SER A 88 -4.17 13.68 0.18
CA SER A 88 -3.04 13.01 -0.49
C SER A 88 -2.78 13.60 -1.87
N ARG A 89 -3.83 13.97 -2.61
CA ARG A 89 -3.70 14.60 -3.93
C ARG A 89 -2.98 15.93 -3.88
N SER A 90 -3.31 16.78 -2.90
CA SER A 90 -2.63 18.08 -2.75
C SER A 90 -1.15 17.93 -2.39
N SER A 91 -0.76 16.78 -1.83
CA SER A 91 0.63 16.43 -1.50
C SER A 91 1.35 15.67 -2.62
N GLY A 92 0.72 15.47 -3.79
CA GLY A 92 1.29 14.69 -4.89
C GLY A 92 1.35 13.17 -4.64
N LEU A 93 0.66 12.69 -3.61
CA LEU A 93 0.61 11.28 -3.23
C LEU A 93 -0.49 10.56 -3.98
N THR A 94 -0.24 9.28 -4.28
CA THR A 94 -1.22 8.38 -4.91
C THR A 94 -1.91 7.53 -3.84
N VAL A 95 -3.19 7.22 -4.03
CA VAL A 95 -3.93 6.29 -3.15
C VAL A 95 -4.33 5.06 -3.97
N ILE A 96 -3.97 3.87 -3.49
CA ILE A 96 -4.31 2.57 -4.10
C ILE A 96 -4.80 1.68 -2.95
N PRO A 97 -6.11 1.69 -2.62
CA PRO A 97 -6.57 1.01 -1.41
C PRO A 97 -6.36 -0.51 -1.49
N HIS A 98 -5.85 -1.10 -0.40
CA HIS A 98 -5.46 -2.50 -0.31
C HIS A 98 -6.64 -3.43 -0.64
N ALA A 99 -6.39 -4.39 -1.53
CA ALA A 99 -7.33 -5.39 -2.02
C ALA A 99 -8.73 -4.83 -2.39
N SER A 100 -8.84 -3.57 -2.76
CA SER A 100 -10.13 -2.87 -2.88
C SER A 100 -11.08 -3.49 -3.90
N THR A 101 -10.56 -4.09 -4.96
CA THR A 101 -11.40 -4.76 -5.96
C THR A 101 -11.90 -6.13 -5.51
N ASN A 102 -11.46 -6.64 -4.35
CA ASN A 102 -11.94 -7.89 -3.77
C ASN A 102 -13.40 -7.80 -3.32
N TYR A 103 -13.92 -6.60 -3.05
CA TYR A 103 -15.27 -6.38 -2.54
C TYR A 103 -15.99 -5.26 -3.29
N PRO A 104 -17.33 -5.32 -3.45
CA PRO A 104 -18.09 -4.31 -4.21
C PRO A 104 -17.90 -2.87 -3.71
N TYR A 105 -17.80 -2.66 -2.39
CA TYR A 105 -17.65 -1.30 -1.83
C TYR A 105 -16.28 -0.69 -2.17
N GLY A 106 -15.22 -1.49 -2.25
CA GLY A 106 -13.89 -1.01 -2.63
C GLY A 106 -13.80 -0.72 -4.12
N GLN A 107 -14.53 -1.49 -4.96
CA GLN A 107 -14.70 -1.14 -6.37
C GLN A 107 -15.43 0.21 -6.53
N HIS A 108 -16.55 0.41 -5.83
CA HIS A 108 -17.29 1.68 -5.90
C HIS A 108 -16.42 2.88 -5.54
N LEU A 109 -15.63 2.76 -4.47
CA LEU A 109 -14.68 3.79 -4.06
C LEU A 109 -13.63 4.07 -5.14
N ALA A 110 -13.01 3.01 -5.69
CA ALA A 110 -11.99 3.16 -6.74
C ALA A 110 -12.53 3.84 -7.99
N TYR A 111 -13.77 3.55 -8.39
CA TYR A 111 -14.42 4.23 -9.52
C TYR A 111 -14.86 5.67 -9.20
N ALA A 112 -15.25 5.94 -7.96
CA ALA A 112 -15.78 7.25 -7.56
C ALA A 112 -14.70 8.27 -7.20
N MET A 113 -13.55 7.81 -6.69
CA MET A 113 -12.50 8.68 -6.20
C MET A 113 -11.41 8.91 -7.24
N SER A 114 -11.34 10.14 -7.74
CA SER A 114 -10.27 10.55 -8.67
C SER A 114 -8.85 10.52 -8.06
N ALA A 115 -8.71 10.37 -6.74
CA ALA A 115 -7.43 10.10 -6.08
C ALA A 115 -6.93 8.67 -6.33
N VAL A 116 -7.85 7.74 -6.63
CA VAL A 116 -7.57 6.32 -6.83
C VAL A 116 -7.36 6.08 -8.33
N MET A 117 -6.10 6.06 -8.75
CA MET A 117 -5.74 5.85 -10.16
C MET A 117 -5.67 4.37 -10.53
N TRP A 118 -5.30 3.51 -9.58
CA TRP A 118 -5.30 2.06 -9.68
C TRP A 118 -5.99 1.45 -8.48
N ALA A 119 -6.51 0.24 -8.66
CA ALA A 119 -7.13 -0.54 -7.60
C ALA A 119 -6.55 -1.95 -7.60
N GLU A 120 -6.34 -2.50 -6.41
CA GLU A 120 -5.68 -3.79 -6.25
C GLU A 120 -6.71 -4.94 -6.26
N ARG A 121 -6.37 -6.04 -6.96
CA ARG A 121 -7.05 -7.33 -6.86
C ARG A 121 -6.09 -8.35 -6.28
N SER A 122 -6.31 -8.75 -5.03
CA SER A 122 -5.55 -9.85 -4.43
C SER A 122 -6.23 -11.18 -4.76
N LYS A 123 -5.46 -12.14 -5.28
CA LYS A 123 -5.94 -13.50 -5.61
C LYS A 123 -5.77 -14.49 -4.45
N GLY A 124 -5.53 -14.01 -3.23
CA GLY A 124 -5.15 -14.86 -2.11
C GLY A 124 -3.74 -15.42 -2.27
N VAL A 125 -3.15 -15.88 -1.17
CA VAL A 125 -1.87 -16.60 -1.17
C VAL A 125 -2.15 -18.09 -1.08
N ALA A 126 -1.36 -18.91 -1.77
CA ALA A 126 -1.48 -20.34 -1.64
C ALA A 126 -1.18 -20.72 -0.18
N PRO A 127 -1.98 -21.58 0.47
CA PRO A 127 -1.60 -22.12 1.77
C PRO A 127 -0.21 -22.75 1.67
N PRO A 128 0.59 -22.74 2.75
CA PRO A 128 1.91 -23.37 2.75
C PRO A 128 1.83 -24.82 2.26
N GLY A 129 2.59 -25.15 1.22
CA GLY A 129 2.62 -26.48 0.62
C GLY A 129 1.59 -26.75 -0.48
N VAL A 130 0.74 -25.78 -0.82
CA VAL A 130 -0.19 -25.88 -1.96
C VAL A 130 0.41 -25.17 -3.18
N PRO A 131 0.59 -25.85 -4.33
CA PRO A 131 1.02 -25.22 -5.58
C PRO A 131 0.06 -24.10 -6.04
N LEU A 132 0.59 -23.08 -6.72
CA LEU A 132 -0.21 -21.95 -7.21
C LEU A 132 -1.28 -22.39 -8.22
N GLU A 133 -1.05 -23.49 -8.92
CA GLU A 133 -1.94 -24.10 -9.89
C GLU A 133 -3.17 -24.76 -9.25
N GLU A 134 -3.08 -25.12 -7.96
CA GLU A 134 -4.14 -25.77 -7.18
C GLU A 134 -4.98 -24.76 -6.38
N LEU A 135 -4.61 -23.47 -6.41
CA LEU A 135 -5.44 -22.41 -5.87
C LEU A 135 -6.72 -22.29 -6.69
N VAL A 136 -7.86 -22.59 -6.06
CA VAL A 136 -9.18 -22.29 -6.62
C VAL A 136 -9.29 -20.77 -6.76
N VAL A 137 -9.06 -20.28 -7.97
CA VAL A 137 -9.50 -18.95 -8.38
C VAL A 137 -11.03 -19.02 -8.33
N LEU A 138 -11.66 -18.19 -7.49
CA LEU A 138 -13.12 -18.12 -7.20
C LEU A 138 -14.07 -18.62 -8.32
N PRO A 139 -15.25 -19.18 -7.95
CA PRO A 139 -16.10 -19.96 -8.86
C PRO A 139 -16.43 -19.20 -10.14
N ASP A 140 -16.39 -19.95 -11.24
CA ASP A 140 -16.87 -19.55 -12.56
C ASP A 140 -18.23 -18.84 -12.42
N PRO A 141 -18.41 -17.61 -12.95
CA PRO A 141 -19.73 -16.99 -13.01
C PRO A 141 -20.54 -17.77 -14.05
N GLY A 142 -21.32 -18.74 -13.57
CA GLY A 142 -22.27 -19.49 -14.39
C GLY A 142 -23.28 -18.59 -15.11
#